data_AF-A0A4R5CQ27-F1
#
_entry.id   AF-A0A4R5CQ27-F1
#
_cell.length_a   1.000
_cell.length_b   1.000
_cell.length_c   1.000
_cell.angle_alpha   90.00
_cell.angle_beta   90.00
_cell.angle_gamma   90.00
#
_symmetry.space_group_name_H-M   'P 1'
#
loop_
_entity.id
_entity.type
_entity.pdbx_description
1 polymer ?
#
loop_
_entity_poly.entity_id
_entity_poly.type
_entity_poly.pdbx_seq_one_letter_code
_entity_poly.pdbx_strand_id
1 'polypeptide(L)'
;MEKNFYIPNRQKLLFMAEELHKQGFGNLTVIPSLAPSGIHWRCSFTDENQKNDVISSNWITDQENQDLKKEIKKTIQELADLFIKENFEFITCCKGRNEEYTKWYSGMLKQIKEHELPYAFGDYEMQKGFWRTTSGNEIKTLNPDRSDIHNR
;
A
#
# COMPACT_ATOMS: atom_id res chain seq x y z
N MET A 1 6.38 4.16 -27.08
CA MET A 1 6.62 3.73 -25.68
C MET A 1 5.75 2.52 -25.43
N GLU A 2 6.35 1.41 -25.02
CA GLU A 2 5.60 0.22 -24.58
C GLU A 2 4.83 0.59 -23.30
N LYS A 3 3.53 0.27 -23.22
CA LYS A 3 2.74 0.57 -22.01
C LYS A 3 3.25 -0.30 -20.86
N ASN A 4 3.87 0.33 -19.85
CA ASN A 4 4.27 -0.32 -18.61
C ASN A 4 3.15 -0.18 -17.58
N PHE A 5 2.59 -1.29 -17.12
CA PHE A 5 1.48 -1.32 -16.16
C PHE A 5 1.93 -1.45 -14.71
N TYR A 6 3.22 -1.33 -14.43
CA TYR A 6 3.77 -1.42 -13.07
C TYR A 6 3.07 -0.45 -12.11
N ILE A 7 3.07 0.86 -12.40
CA ILE A 7 2.43 1.85 -11.52
C ILE A 7 0.91 1.65 -11.43
N PRO A 8 0.16 1.53 -12.55
CA PRO A 8 -1.27 1.25 -12.48
C PRO A 8 -1.63 0.02 -11.62
N ASN A 9 -0.87 -1.07 -11.75
CA ASN A 9 -1.09 -2.26 -10.93
C ASN A 9 -0.76 -2.00 -9.45
N ARG A 10 0.32 -1.27 -9.13
CA ARG A 10 0.60 -0.87 -7.73
C ARG A 10 -0.46 0.07 -7.17
N GLN A 11 -1.06 0.94 -7.99
CA GLN A 11 -2.21 1.74 -7.56
C GLN A 11 -3.43 0.87 -7.24
N LYS A 12 -3.68 -0.21 -8.00
CA LYS A 12 -4.72 -1.19 -7.65
C LYS A 12 -4.51 -1.82 -6.27
N LEU A 13 -3.25 -2.08 -5.88
CA LEU A 13 -2.95 -2.58 -4.53
C LEU A 13 -3.40 -1.60 -3.43
N LEU A 14 -3.20 -0.30 -3.65
CA LEU A 14 -3.60 0.75 -2.71
C LEU A 14 -5.13 0.86 -2.61
N PHE A 15 -5.82 0.84 -3.74
CA PHE A 15 -7.28 0.82 -3.75
C PHE A 15 -7.86 -0.47 -3.15
N MET A 16 -7.19 -1.61 -3.34
CA MET A 16 -7.55 -2.87 -2.70
C MET A 16 -7.44 -2.78 -1.18
N ALA A 17 -6.42 -2.10 -0.64
CA ALA A 17 -6.33 -1.88 0.81
C ALA A 17 -7.52 -1.06 1.34
N GLU A 18 -7.95 -0.02 0.61
CA GLU A 18 -9.16 0.74 0.97
C GLU A 18 -10.42 -0.14 0.96
N GLU A 19 -10.52 -1.06 0.00
CA GLU A 19 -11.62 -2.02 -0.07
C GLU A 19 -11.60 -2.99 1.12
N LEU A 20 -10.43 -3.51 1.50
CA LEU A 20 -10.26 -4.32 2.71
C LEU A 20 -10.70 -3.56 3.97
N HIS A 21 -10.39 -2.27 4.07
CA HIS A 21 -10.87 -1.42 5.16
C HIS A 21 -12.40 -1.35 5.21
N LYS A 22 -13.06 -1.16 4.06
CA LYS A 22 -14.53 -1.14 3.95
C LYS A 22 -15.16 -2.48 4.34
N GLN A 23 -14.47 -3.58 4.08
CA GLN A 23 -14.91 -4.94 4.44
C GLN A 23 -14.70 -5.30 5.92
N GLY A 24 -14.18 -4.37 6.76
CA GLY A 24 -14.05 -4.56 8.21
C GLY A 24 -12.65 -4.93 8.69
N PHE A 25 -11.64 -4.83 7.81
CA PHE A 25 -10.23 -5.02 8.16
C PHE A 25 -9.54 -3.68 8.44
N GLY A 26 -10.18 -2.82 9.23
CA GLY A 26 -9.72 -1.46 9.49
C GLY A 26 -8.39 -1.37 10.24
N ASN A 27 -7.93 -2.45 10.87
CA ASN A 27 -6.65 -2.50 11.58
C ASN A 27 -5.48 -2.85 10.64
N LEU A 28 -5.73 -3.06 9.34
CA LEU A 28 -4.70 -3.22 8.32
C LEU A 28 -4.00 -1.89 8.07
N THR A 29 -2.69 -1.85 8.30
CA THR A 29 -1.82 -0.71 7.99
C THR A 29 -1.03 -0.99 6.72
N VAL A 30 -0.97 0.00 5.84
CA VAL A 30 -0.20 -0.01 4.60
C VAL A 30 1.10 0.76 4.79
N ILE A 31 2.23 0.13 4.51
CA ILE A 31 3.57 0.71 4.63
C ILE A 31 4.24 0.65 3.26
N PRO A 32 4.15 1.73 2.45
CA PRO A 32 4.86 1.81 1.20
C PRO A 32 6.29 2.33 1.41
N SER A 33 7.25 1.79 0.68
CA SER A 33 8.64 2.22 0.72
C SER A 33 9.31 2.18 -0.64
N LEU A 34 10.39 2.95 -0.79
CA LEU A 34 11.18 2.99 -2.02
C LEU A 34 12.51 2.28 -1.81
N ALA A 35 12.85 1.34 -2.70
CA ALA A 35 14.15 0.67 -2.69
C ALA A 35 15.30 1.66 -2.95
N PRO A 36 16.56 1.33 -2.62
CA PRO A 36 17.69 2.28 -2.68
C PRO A 36 17.98 2.74 -4.10
N SER A 37 17.64 1.91 -5.08
CA SER A 37 17.79 2.22 -6.51
C SER A 37 16.78 3.26 -7.01
N GLY A 38 15.72 3.55 -6.25
CA GLY A 38 14.59 4.39 -6.68
C GLY A 38 13.68 3.73 -7.73
N ILE A 39 13.99 2.50 -8.16
CA ILE A 39 13.34 1.81 -9.28
C ILE A 39 12.19 0.91 -8.82
N HIS A 40 12.29 0.36 -7.60
CA HIS A 40 11.30 -0.58 -7.08
C HIS A 40 10.54 0.03 -5.90
N TRP A 41 9.24 0.20 -6.12
CA TRP A 41 8.28 0.49 -5.06
C TRP A 41 7.91 -0.81 -4.34
N ARG A 42 8.00 -0.79 -3.02
CA ARG A 42 7.66 -1.89 -2.13
C ARG A 42 6.48 -1.48 -1.27
N CYS A 43 5.69 -2.46 -0.87
CA CYS A 43 4.57 -2.22 0.01
C CYS A 43 4.34 -3.43 0.89
N SER A 44 4.28 -3.19 2.19
CA SER A 44 3.89 -4.20 3.18
C SER A 44 2.53 -3.85 3.76
N PHE A 45 1.69 -4.86 3.90
CA PHE A 45 0.52 -4.78 4.76
C PHE A 45 0.88 -5.38 6.11
N THR A 46 0.45 -4.74 7.18
CA THR A 46 0.72 -5.19 8.54
C THR A 46 -0.50 -5.02 9.44
N ASP A 47 -0.57 -5.79 10.52
CA ASP A 47 -1.56 -5.56 11.56
C ASP A 47 -1.21 -4.32 12.39
N GLU A 48 -2.17 -3.83 13.18
CA GLU A 48 -2.01 -2.62 14.00
C GLU A 48 -0.79 -2.68 14.95
N ASN A 49 -0.39 -3.89 15.33
CA ASN A 49 0.68 -4.15 16.29
C ASN A 49 2.04 -4.40 15.61
N GLN A 50 2.08 -4.42 14.27
CA GLN A 50 3.27 -4.72 13.47
C GLN A 50 3.93 -6.07 13.80
N LYS A 51 3.12 -7.04 14.22
CA LYS A 51 3.57 -8.40 14.56
C LYS A 51 3.44 -9.34 13.37
N ASN A 52 2.49 -9.06 12.49
CA ASN A 52 2.22 -9.85 11.31
C ASN A 52 2.33 -8.94 10.09
N ASP A 53 3.07 -9.37 9.07
CA ASP A 53 3.21 -8.64 7.82
C ASP A 53 3.15 -9.55 6.60
N VAL A 54 2.66 -8.98 5.50
CA VAL A 54 2.71 -9.55 4.16
C VAL A 54 3.35 -8.52 3.25
N ILE A 55 4.35 -8.94 2.47
CA ILE A 55 4.94 -8.10 1.41
C ILE A 55 3.96 -8.05 0.24
N SER A 56 2.95 -7.19 0.38
CA SER A 56 1.83 -7.04 -0.54
C SER A 56 2.26 -6.68 -1.98
N SER A 57 3.41 -6.01 -2.14
CA SER A 57 4.00 -5.76 -3.47
C SER A 57 4.48 -7.03 -4.17
N ASN A 58 4.90 -8.07 -3.43
CA ASN A 58 5.23 -9.37 -4.02
C ASN A 58 3.94 -10.10 -4.42
N TRP A 59 2.96 -10.13 -3.51
CA TRP A 59 1.67 -10.75 -3.79
C TRP A 59 1.00 -10.21 -5.06
N ILE A 60 0.97 -8.89 -5.24
CA ILE A 60 0.36 -8.33 -6.46
C ILE A 60 1.18 -8.65 -7.71
N THR A 61 2.50 -8.82 -7.59
CA THR A 61 3.36 -9.23 -8.71
C THR A 61 2.96 -10.62 -9.22
N ASP A 62 2.56 -11.53 -8.33
CA ASP A 62 2.05 -12.85 -8.71
C ASP A 62 0.70 -12.79 -9.46
N GLN A 63 0.00 -11.66 -9.37
CA GLN A 63 -1.24 -11.39 -10.13
C GLN A 63 -0.97 -10.75 -11.50
N GLU A 64 0.27 -10.36 -11.79
CA GLU A 64 0.68 -9.74 -13.05
C GLU A 64 0.99 -10.79 -14.12
N ASN A 65 0.97 -10.39 -15.39
CA ASN A 65 1.54 -11.23 -16.45
C ASN A 65 3.07 -11.08 -16.45
N GLN A 66 3.79 -12.13 -16.88
CA GLN A 66 5.26 -12.21 -16.86
C GLN A 66 6.00 -10.98 -17.41
N ASP A 67 5.40 -10.23 -18.34
CA ASP A 67 6.03 -9.08 -19.00
C ASP A 67 5.63 -7.69 -18.47
N LEU A 68 4.73 -7.56 -17.49
CA LEU A 68 4.15 -6.26 -17.04
C LEU A 68 3.49 -5.42 -18.15
N LYS A 69 3.28 -5.99 -19.34
CA LYS A 69 2.69 -5.34 -20.52
C LYS A 69 1.17 -5.24 -20.49
N LYS A 70 0.53 -5.72 -19.42
CA LYS A 70 -0.93 -5.72 -19.27
C LYS A 70 -1.32 -5.34 -17.86
N GLU A 71 -2.37 -4.55 -17.77
CA GLU A 71 -3.08 -4.28 -16.53
C GLU A 71 -3.68 -5.57 -15.97
N ILE A 72 -3.69 -5.69 -14.64
CA ILE A 72 -4.45 -6.73 -13.96
C ILE A 72 -5.93 -6.55 -14.30
N LYS A 73 -6.60 -7.59 -14.83
CA LYS A 73 -8.01 -7.48 -15.25
C LYS A 73 -9.01 -7.51 -14.11
N LYS A 74 -8.61 -8.06 -12.96
CA LYS A 74 -9.45 -8.15 -11.76
C LYS A 74 -9.84 -6.74 -11.29
N THR A 75 -11.08 -6.60 -10.88
CA THR A 75 -11.59 -5.42 -10.17
C THR A 75 -10.95 -5.31 -8.79
N ILE A 76 -11.08 -4.15 -8.15
CA ILE A 76 -10.56 -3.93 -6.80
C ILE A 76 -11.21 -4.89 -5.78
N GLN A 77 -12.52 -5.14 -5.92
CA GLN A 77 -13.23 -6.08 -5.06
C GLN A 77 -12.76 -7.53 -5.27
N GLU A 78 -12.62 -7.98 -6.53
CA GLU A 78 -12.08 -9.32 -6.81
C GLU A 78 -10.65 -9.51 -6.31
N LEU A 79 -9.83 -8.45 -6.33
CA LEU A 79 -8.49 -8.48 -5.73
C LEU A 79 -8.55 -8.59 -4.22
N ALA A 80 -9.44 -7.85 -3.56
CA ALA A 80 -9.63 -7.92 -2.11
C ALA A 80 -10.10 -9.32 -1.68
N ASP A 81 -11.11 -9.87 -2.37
CA ASP A 81 -11.64 -11.21 -2.11
C ASP A 81 -10.57 -12.29 -2.28
N LEU A 82 -9.75 -12.18 -3.34
CA LEU A 82 -8.62 -13.08 -3.57
C LEU A 82 -7.55 -12.95 -2.49
N PHE A 83 -7.20 -11.72 -2.10
CA PHE A 83 -6.23 -11.46 -1.04
C PHE A 83 -6.67 -12.07 0.28
N ILE A 84 -7.94 -11.91 0.65
CA ILE A 84 -8.54 -12.51 1.86
C ILE A 84 -8.44 -14.03 1.81
N LYS A 85 -8.76 -14.64 0.67
CA LYS A 85 -8.70 -16.10 0.49
C LYS A 85 -7.27 -16.64 0.65
N GLU A 86 -6.29 -15.97 0.06
CA GLU A 86 -4.90 -16.44 0.03
C GLU A 86 -4.13 -16.09 1.32
N ASN A 87 -4.51 -15.03 2.02
CA ASN A 87 -3.83 -14.52 3.22
C ASN A 87 -4.76 -14.53 4.43
N PHE A 88 -5.61 -15.56 4.55
CA PHE A 88 -6.67 -15.62 5.56
C PHE A 88 -6.16 -15.45 7.00
N GLU A 89 -5.06 -16.12 7.35
CA GLU A 89 -4.48 -16.03 8.70
C GLU A 89 -4.06 -14.59 9.01
N PHE A 90 -3.30 -13.95 8.11
CA PHE A 90 -2.89 -12.56 8.25
C PHE A 90 -4.07 -11.59 8.34
N ILE A 91 -5.03 -11.67 7.41
CA ILE A 91 -6.12 -10.69 7.34
C ILE A 91 -7.04 -10.79 8.57
N THR A 92 -7.14 -11.97 9.20
CA THR A 92 -7.91 -12.10 10.45
C THR A 92 -7.31 -11.30 11.61
N CYS A 93 -5.99 -11.12 11.65
CA CYS A 93 -5.31 -10.24 12.62
C CYS A 93 -5.62 -8.75 12.37
N CYS A 94 -6.08 -8.40 11.17
CA CYS A 94 -6.41 -7.03 10.79
C CYS A 94 -7.90 -6.67 11.01
N LYS A 95 -8.71 -7.58 11.56
CA LYS A 95 -10.11 -7.30 11.89
C LYS A 95 -10.22 -6.17 12.89
N GLY A 96 -11.14 -5.24 12.65
CA GLY A 96 -11.38 -4.12 13.56
C GLY A 96 -11.81 -2.87 12.82
N ARG A 97 -12.01 -1.80 13.58
CA ARG A 97 -12.32 -0.48 13.04
C ARG A 97 -11.31 0.51 13.57
N ASN A 98 -10.43 0.98 12.68
CA ASN A 98 -9.60 2.15 12.92
C ASN A 98 -10.12 3.29 12.03
N GLU A 99 -11.18 3.96 12.48
CA GLU A 99 -11.82 5.01 11.67
C GLU A 99 -10.89 6.16 11.34
N GLU A 100 -9.99 6.49 12.26
CA GLU A 100 -9.04 7.58 12.09
C GLU A 100 -8.06 7.26 10.93
N TYR A 101 -7.41 6.09 11.00
CA TYR A 101 -6.51 5.63 9.96
C TYR A 101 -7.20 5.46 8.61
N THR A 102 -8.36 4.80 8.58
CA THR A 102 -9.08 4.51 7.33
C THR A 102 -9.61 5.78 6.65
N LYS A 103 -10.08 6.78 7.41
CA LYS A 103 -10.45 8.11 6.89
C LYS A 103 -9.23 8.84 6.33
N TRP A 104 -8.11 8.84 7.06
CA TRP A 104 -6.86 9.41 6.57
C TRP A 104 -6.38 8.73 5.29
N TYR A 105 -6.38 7.40 5.26
CA TYR A 105 -5.94 6.59 4.12
C TYR A 105 -6.78 6.89 2.87
N SER A 106 -8.11 6.90 3.00
CA SER A 106 -9.00 7.30 1.89
C SER A 106 -8.75 8.74 1.42
N GLY A 107 -8.49 9.66 2.35
CA GLY A 107 -8.11 11.04 2.04
C GLY A 107 -6.75 11.16 1.32
N MET A 108 -5.81 10.30 1.68
CA MET A 108 -4.50 10.18 1.04
C MET A 108 -4.63 9.64 -0.39
N LEU A 109 -5.43 8.59 -0.61
CA LEU A 109 -5.66 8.04 -1.95
C LEU A 109 -6.23 9.06 -2.94
N LYS A 110 -7.10 9.98 -2.47
CA LYS A 110 -7.65 11.06 -3.31
C LYS A 110 -6.61 12.08 -3.77
N GLN A 111 -5.46 12.15 -3.11
CA GLN A 111 -4.36 13.07 -3.47
C GLN A 111 -3.39 12.44 -4.48
N ILE A 112 -3.38 11.11 -4.60
CA ILE A 112 -2.51 10.39 -5.54
C ILE A 112 -3.05 10.55 -6.95
N LYS A 113 -2.20 11.06 -7.86
CA LYS A 113 -2.53 11.20 -9.28
C LYS A 113 -2.35 9.88 -10.00
N GLU A 114 -2.92 9.78 -11.20
CA GLU A 114 -2.61 8.66 -12.10
C GLU A 114 -1.10 8.57 -12.34
N HIS A 115 -0.54 7.35 -12.32
CA HIS A 115 0.91 7.11 -12.47
C HIS A 115 1.79 7.65 -11.33
N GLU A 116 1.24 7.77 -10.12
CA GLU A 116 1.96 8.22 -8.93
C GLU A 116 1.83 7.21 -7.78
N LEU A 117 2.91 7.00 -7.03
CA LEU A 117 2.92 6.10 -5.85
C LEU A 117 3.43 6.83 -4.61
N PRO A 118 2.76 6.68 -3.45
CA PRO A 118 3.22 7.22 -2.18
C PRO A 118 4.35 6.34 -1.61
N TYR A 119 5.24 6.88 -0.80
CA TYR A 119 6.20 6.12 0.00
C TYR A 119 6.42 6.83 1.34
N ALA A 120 6.48 6.04 2.42
CA ALA A 120 6.70 6.52 3.78
C ALA A 120 8.16 6.84 4.05
N PHE A 121 9.06 6.06 3.45
CA PHE A 121 10.50 6.22 3.56
C PHE A 121 11.20 5.65 2.33
N GLY A 122 12.40 6.16 2.07
CA GLY A 122 13.40 5.51 1.24
C GLY A 122 14.55 5.03 2.11
N ASP A 123 15.33 4.06 1.64
CA ASP A 123 16.39 3.43 2.45
C ASP A 123 17.47 4.39 3.01
N TYR A 124 17.49 5.66 2.60
CA TYR A 124 18.38 6.71 3.12
C TYR A 124 17.67 7.94 3.71
N GLU A 125 16.33 8.02 3.64
CA GLU A 125 15.57 9.19 4.10
C GLU A 125 14.38 8.76 4.96
N MET A 126 14.46 9.01 6.28
CA MET A 126 13.30 9.02 7.15
C MET A 126 12.70 10.43 7.18
N GLN A 127 11.51 10.60 6.60
CA GLN A 127 10.80 11.87 6.61
C GLN A 127 9.77 11.85 7.75
N LYS A 128 9.90 12.81 8.67
CA LYS A 128 8.94 12.97 9.77
C LYS A 128 7.78 13.84 9.30
N GLY A 129 6.54 13.41 9.56
CA GLY A 129 5.36 14.23 9.33
C GLY A 129 4.73 14.15 7.95
N PHE A 130 5.41 13.58 6.97
CA PHE A 130 4.89 13.44 5.62
C PHE A 130 5.43 12.19 4.93
N TRP A 131 4.56 11.57 4.13
CA TRP A 131 4.95 10.69 3.04
C TRP A 131 5.23 11.52 1.80
N ARG A 132 6.06 11.00 0.91
CA ARG A 132 6.27 11.60 -0.43
C ARG A 132 5.66 10.72 -1.50
N THR A 133 5.57 11.27 -2.69
CA THR A 133 5.20 10.51 -3.87
C THR A 133 6.35 10.42 -4.87
N THR A 134 6.27 9.49 -5.80
CA THR A 134 7.21 9.37 -6.94
C THR A 134 7.27 10.63 -7.83
N SER A 135 6.30 11.54 -7.71
CA SER A 135 6.29 12.83 -8.41
C SER A 135 6.74 14.00 -7.51
N GLY A 136 7.17 13.73 -6.28
CA GLY A 136 7.68 14.74 -5.35
C GLY A 136 6.62 15.51 -4.56
N ASN A 137 5.35 15.07 -4.58
CA ASN A 137 4.31 15.66 -3.74
C ASN A 137 4.43 15.15 -2.30
N GLU A 138 3.99 15.95 -1.34
CA GLU A 138 3.98 15.59 0.08
C GLU A 138 2.55 15.30 0.56
N ILE A 139 2.41 14.25 1.34
CA ILE A 139 1.16 13.78 1.94
C ILE A 139 1.36 13.78 3.45
N LYS A 140 0.63 14.59 4.20
CA LYS A 140 0.72 14.62 5.67
C LYS A 140 0.40 13.24 6.25
N THR A 141 1.24 12.74 7.15
CA THR A 141 0.96 11.49 7.88
C THR A 141 -0.12 11.71 8.93
N LEU A 142 -0.74 10.62 9.38
CA LEU A 142 -1.77 10.67 10.42
C LEU A 142 -1.21 11.21 11.75
N ASN A 143 -0.02 10.76 12.14
CA ASN A 143 0.68 11.22 13.34
C ASN A 143 2.02 11.85 12.97
N PRO A 144 2.09 13.17 12.79
CA PRO A 144 3.31 13.79 12.30
C PRO A 144 4.46 13.82 13.29
N ASP A 145 4.15 13.70 14.59
CA ASP A 145 5.13 13.70 15.68
C ASP A 145 5.66 12.30 16.01
N ARG A 146 4.99 11.24 15.55
CA ARG A 146 5.57 9.89 15.54
C ARG A 146 6.41 9.78 14.27
N SER A 147 7.71 9.56 14.44
CA SER A 147 8.38 8.75 13.41
C SER A 147 7.60 7.44 13.37
N ASP A 148 7.24 6.96 12.18
CA ASP A 148 6.87 5.57 12.03
C ASP A 148 8.15 4.78 12.35
N ILE A 149 8.37 4.50 13.65
CA ILE A 149 9.61 3.94 14.18
C ILE A 149 9.67 2.51 13.65
N HIS A 150 10.46 2.31 12.61
CA HIS A 150 10.81 0.99 12.12
C HIS A 150 12.27 0.72 12.52
N ASN A 151 12.46 0.15 13.70
CA ASN A 151 13.65 -0.66 13.97
C ASN A 151 13.32 -2.07 13.45
N ARG A 152 13.79 -2.41 12.25
CA ARG A 152 14.19 -3.79 11.98
C ARG A 152 15.65 -3.95 12.37
#